data_AF-A0A0G4Q2Z8-F1
#
_entry.id   AF-A0A0G4Q2Z8-F1
#
_cell.length_a   1.000
_cell.length_b   1.000
_cell.length_c   1.000
_cell.angle_alpha   90.00
_cell.angle_beta   90.00
_cell.angle_gamma   90.00
#
_symmetry.space_group_name_H-M   'P 1'
#
loop_
_entity.id
_entity.type
_entity.pdbx_description
1 polymer ?
#
loop_
_entity_poly.entity_id
_entity_poly.type
_entity_poly.pdbx_seq_one_letter_code
_entity_poly.pdbx_strand_id
1 'polypeptide(L)'
;MQKRGLVQDGAVRIGVVDDEPYSFNIHKMGLTADGVDCANADTLGNKLNVVNIKIHESTIKNLEAMIRAVNLPDEDKKTLLDMVKEKGAEAVVSRMVDYAFANASIATKLFLEATKTKLGFHD
;
A
#
# COMPACT_ATOMS: atom_id res chain seq x y z
N MET A 1 16.86 -7.88 16.13
CA MET A 1 15.80 -7.55 17.10
C MET A 1 16.15 -6.27 17.84
N GLN A 2 17.08 -6.29 18.81
CA GLN A 2 17.47 -5.11 19.60
C GLN A 2 18.02 -3.93 18.77
N LYS A 3 18.99 -4.18 17.87
CA LYS A 3 19.56 -3.15 16.97
C LYS A 3 18.55 -2.49 16.02
N ARG A 4 17.39 -3.12 15.80
CA ARG A 4 16.30 -2.58 14.97
C ARG A 4 15.14 -2.03 15.81
N GLY A 5 15.32 -1.91 17.13
CA GLY A 5 14.27 -1.48 18.05
C GLY A 5 13.11 -2.46 18.22
N LEU A 6 13.15 -3.67 17.65
CA LEU A 6 12.02 -4.62 17.76
C LEU A 6 11.74 -5.06 19.20
N VAL A 7 12.76 -5.08 20.05
CA VAL A 7 12.66 -5.35 21.49
C VAL A 7 13.63 -4.42 22.21
N GLN A 8 13.44 -4.21 23.51
CA GLN A 8 14.31 -3.31 24.28
C GLN A 8 15.74 -3.85 24.38
N ASP A 9 16.71 -2.94 24.52
CA ASP A 9 18.10 -3.30 24.72
C ASP A 9 18.30 -4.11 26.02
N GLY A 10 19.05 -5.20 25.92
CA GLY A 10 19.22 -6.22 26.95
C GLY A 10 18.11 -7.27 27.03
N ALA A 11 17.20 -7.34 26.05
CA ALA A 11 16.18 -8.40 25.98
C ALA A 11 16.77 -9.80 25.75
N VAL A 12 17.86 -9.88 24.98
CA VAL A 12 18.66 -11.09 24.78
C VAL A 12 20.09 -10.75 25.14
N ARG A 13 20.69 -11.51 26.06
CA ARG A 13 22.10 -11.40 26.40
C ARG A 13 22.76 -12.70 25.99
N ILE A 14 23.79 -12.59 25.17
CA ILE A 14 24.65 -13.71 24.80
C ILE A 14 25.84 -13.62 25.74
N GLY A 15 26.03 -14.63 26.60
CA GLY A 15 27.21 -14.69 27.44
C GLY A 15 28.45 -14.83 26.56
N VAL A 16 29.52 -14.13 26.95
CA VAL A 16 30.78 -14.05 26.21
C VAL A 16 31.86 -14.99 26.77
N VAL A 17 31.50 -15.78 27.78
CA VAL A 17 32.35 -16.77 28.46
C VAL A 17 31.56 -18.06 28.67
N ASP A 18 32.26 -19.20 28.70
CA ASP A 18 31.68 -20.55 28.69
C ASP A 18 30.69 -20.82 29.86
N ASP A 19 30.78 -20.05 30.96
CA ASP A 19 29.92 -20.17 32.15
C ASP A 19 28.72 -19.18 32.21
N GLU A 20 28.54 -18.31 31.21
CA GLU A 20 27.36 -17.45 31.11
C GLU A 20 26.42 -17.94 30.00
N PRO A 21 25.34 -18.68 30.33
CA PRO A 21 24.38 -19.11 29.32
C PRO A 21 23.68 -17.91 28.69
N TYR A 22 23.15 -18.10 27.47
CA TYR A 22 22.25 -17.13 26.88
C TYR A 22 21.07 -16.89 27.84
N SER A 23 20.77 -15.62 28.10
CA SER A 23 19.66 -15.24 29.00
C SER A 23 18.67 -14.33 28.30
N PHE A 24 17.41 -14.53 28.66
CA PHE A 24 16.26 -13.82 28.12
C PHE A 24 15.62 -12.99 29.22
N ASN A 25 15.56 -11.67 29.04
CA ASN A 25 14.85 -10.80 29.96
C ASN A 25 13.42 -10.60 29.46
N ILE A 26 12.50 -11.40 29.98
CA ILE A 26 11.08 -11.40 29.57
C ILE A 26 10.40 -10.03 29.75
N HIS A 27 10.84 -9.22 30.72
CA HIS A 27 10.28 -7.88 30.94
C HIS A 27 10.69 -6.88 29.85
N LYS A 28 11.72 -7.21 29.07
CA LYS A 28 12.24 -6.40 27.96
C LYS A 28 11.84 -6.95 26.58
N MET A 29 11.08 -8.04 26.55
CA MET A 29 10.63 -8.71 25.31
C MET A 29 9.37 -8.10 24.70
N GLY A 30 8.85 -6.99 25.23
CA GLY A 30 7.80 -6.22 24.58
C GLY A 30 8.29 -5.51 23.32
N LEU A 31 7.41 -5.38 22.32
CA LEU A 31 7.63 -4.51 21.17
C LEU A 31 7.87 -3.08 21.67
N THR A 32 8.96 -2.45 21.23
CA THR A 32 9.15 -1.01 21.44
C THR A 32 8.34 -0.20 20.43
N ALA A 33 8.25 1.12 20.59
CA ALA A 33 7.64 2.00 19.59
C ALA A 33 8.25 1.78 18.20
N ASP A 34 9.59 1.75 18.09
CA ASP A 34 10.29 1.44 16.85
C ASP A 34 9.99 0.02 16.33
N GLY A 35 9.73 -0.91 17.26
CA GLY A 35 9.33 -2.28 16.93
C GLY A 35 7.93 -2.36 16.33
N VAL A 36 6.98 -1.58 16.88
CA VAL A 36 5.63 -1.42 16.35
C VAL A 36 5.68 -0.77 14.96
N ASP A 37 6.47 0.28 14.81
CA ASP A 37 6.65 0.96 13.52
C ASP A 37 7.32 0.03 12.49
N CYS A 38 8.32 -0.75 12.88
CA CYS A 38 8.95 -1.74 12.02
C CYS A 38 7.99 -2.88 11.62
N ALA A 39 7.08 -3.29 12.51
CA ALA A 39 6.08 -4.33 12.23
C ALA A 39 4.96 -3.81 11.31
N ASN A 40 4.62 -2.52 11.44
CA ASN A 40 3.60 -1.87 10.61
C ASN A 40 4.15 -1.36 9.27
N ALA A 41 5.45 -1.10 9.20
CA ALA A 41 6.13 -0.74 7.97
C ALA A 41 6.06 -1.89 6.97
N ASP A 42 5.84 -1.53 5.71
CA ASP A 42 5.99 -2.46 4.60
C ASP A 42 7.48 -2.74 4.36
N THR A 43 8.00 -3.63 5.19
CA THR A 43 9.40 -4.03 5.22
C THR A 43 9.86 -4.66 3.91
N LEU A 44 8.94 -5.22 3.13
CA LEU A 44 9.23 -5.78 1.81
C LEU A 44 9.27 -4.67 0.74
N GLY A 45 8.29 -3.77 0.71
CA GLY A 45 8.28 -2.62 -0.21
C GLY A 45 9.48 -1.71 -0.05
N ASN A 46 9.84 -1.36 1.20
CA ASN A 46 11.02 -0.53 1.50
C ASN A 46 12.34 -1.20 1.08
N LYS A 47 12.42 -2.54 1.12
CA LYS A 47 13.63 -3.27 0.73
C LYS A 47 13.76 -3.43 -0.79
N LEU A 48 12.63 -3.48 -1.50
CA LEU A 48 12.58 -3.61 -2.95
C LEU A 48 12.45 -2.27 -3.68
N ASN A 49 12.45 -1.15 -2.94
CA ASN A 49 12.18 0.20 -3.46
C ASN A 49 10.90 0.27 -4.32
N VAL A 50 9.90 -0.52 -3.95
CA VAL A 50 8.57 -0.52 -4.58
C VAL A 50 7.58 0.10 -3.61
N VAL A 51 6.75 1.00 -4.14
CA VAL A 51 5.65 1.60 -3.42
C VAL A 51 4.49 0.60 -3.43
N ASN A 52 4.30 -0.17 -2.34
CA ASN A 52 3.09 -1.00 -2.23
C ASN A 52 1.90 -0.11 -1.88
N ILE A 53 0.98 0.02 -2.83
CA ILE A 53 -0.31 0.68 -2.60
C ILE A 53 -1.24 -0.34 -1.95
N LYS A 54 -1.48 -0.20 -0.65
CA LYS A 54 -2.48 -1.01 0.06
C LYS A 54 -3.88 -0.47 -0.25
N ILE A 55 -4.60 -1.16 -1.13
CA ILE A 55 -6.01 -0.84 -1.43
C ILE A 55 -6.90 -1.64 -0.48
N HIS A 56 -7.70 -0.92 0.32
CA HIS A 56 -8.64 -1.55 1.24
C HIS A 56 -9.76 -2.27 0.47
N GLU A 57 -10.25 -3.40 0.99
CA GLU A 57 -11.29 -4.21 0.33
C GLU A 57 -12.56 -3.40 0.02
N SER A 58 -12.92 -2.46 0.89
CA SER A 58 -14.05 -1.54 0.65
C SER A 58 -13.86 -0.70 -0.60
N THR A 59 -12.63 -0.28 -0.91
CA THR A 59 -12.31 0.49 -2.12
C THR A 59 -12.48 -0.37 -3.36
N ILE A 60 -12.12 -1.66 -3.30
CA ILE A 60 -12.35 -2.62 -4.39
C ILE A 60 -13.84 -2.81 -4.63
N LYS A 61 -14.64 -3.03 -3.57
CA LYS A 61 -16.10 -3.18 -3.68
C LYS A 61 -16.76 -1.93 -4.26
N ASN A 62 -16.32 -0.75 -3.86
CA ASN A 62 -16.79 0.51 -4.42
C ASN A 62 -16.45 0.63 -5.90
N LEU A 63 -15.24 0.23 -6.31
CA LEU A 63 -14.84 0.21 -7.72
C LEU A 63 -15.71 -0.75 -8.55
N GLU A 64 -15.96 -1.96 -8.06
CA GLU A 64 -16.86 -2.91 -8.72
C GLU A 64 -18.29 -2.36 -8.86
N ALA A 65 -18.80 -1.68 -7.82
CA ALA A 65 -20.11 -1.06 -7.85
C ALA A 65 -20.18 0.07 -8.91
N MET A 66 -19.14 0.91 -9.00
CA MET A 66 -19.05 1.95 -10.03
C MET A 66 -19.00 1.36 -11.44
N ILE A 67 -18.23 0.28 -11.66
CA ILE A 67 -18.18 -0.42 -12.95
C ILE A 67 -19.55 -0.98 -13.33
N ARG A 68 -20.31 -1.54 -12.38
CA ARG A 68 -21.67 -2.04 -12.65
C ARG A 68 -22.64 -0.93 -13.03
N ALA A 69 -22.51 0.24 -12.39
CA ALA A 69 -23.39 1.38 -12.57
C ALA A 69 -23.15 2.19 -13.86
N VAL A 70 -21.94 2.12 -14.44
CA VAL A 70 -21.61 2.92 -15.62
C VAL A 70 -22.37 2.42 -16.86
N ASN A 71 -22.67 3.31 -17.80
CA ASN A 71 -23.37 2.95 -19.05
C ASN A 71 -22.39 2.45 -20.11
N LEU A 72 -21.81 1.27 -19.88
CA LEU A 72 -20.96 0.55 -20.84
C LEU A 72 -21.64 -0.75 -21.30
N PRO A 73 -21.26 -1.29 -22.47
CA PRO A 73 -21.67 -2.63 -22.89
C PRO A 73 -21.32 -3.70 -21.84
N ASP A 74 -22.15 -4.75 -21.75
CA ASP A 74 -21.97 -5.80 -20.73
C ASP A 74 -20.64 -6.57 -20.88
N GLU A 75 -20.14 -6.73 -22.10
CA GLU A 75 -18.82 -7.33 -22.35
C GLU A 75 -17.68 -6.49 -21.78
N ASP A 76 -17.76 -5.16 -21.90
CA ASP A 76 -16.75 -4.24 -21.37
C ASP A 76 -16.81 -4.21 -19.84
N LYS A 77 -18.01 -4.20 -19.25
CA LYS A 77 -18.20 -4.30 -17.79
C LYS A 77 -17.61 -5.59 -17.24
N LYS A 78 -17.89 -6.72 -17.89
CA LYS A 78 -17.37 -8.03 -17.49
C LYS A 78 -15.84 -8.05 -17.54
N THR A 79 -15.26 -7.56 -18.63
CA THR A 79 -13.81 -7.44 -18.80
C THR A 79 -13.16 -6.62 -17.69
N LEU A 80 -13.77 -5.49 -17.31
CA LEU A 80 -13.26 -4.65 -16.22
C LEU A 80 -13.38 -5.35 -14.86
N LEU A 81 -14.50 -6.01 -14.56
CA LEU A 81 -14.70 -6.76 -13.33
C LEU A 81 -13.73 -7.94 -13.20
N ASP A 82 -13.49 -8.69 -14.27
CA ASP A 82 -12.53 -9.79 -14.29
C ASP A 82 -11.10 -9.28 -14.05
N MET A 83 -10.77 -8.09 -14.57
CA MET A 83 -9.47 -7.46 -14.34
C MET A 83 -9.27 -7.00 -12.89
N VAL A 84 -10.32 -6.49 -12.22
CA VAL A 84 -10.28 -6.20 -10.78
C VAL A 84 -9.99 -7.46 -9.97
N LYS A 85 -10.60 -8.60 -10.34
CA LYS A 85 -10.44 -9.88 -9.62
C LYS A 85 -9.07 -10.53 -9.85
N GLU A 86 -8.60 -10.55 -11.09
CA GLU A 86 -7.37 -11.24 -11.47
C GLU A 86 -6.10 -10.45 -11.15
N LYS A 87 -6.16 -9.12 -11.33
CA LYS A 87 -4.97 -8.25 -11.28
C LYS A 87 -5.07 -7.17 -10.22
N GLY A 88 -6.17 -7.14 -9.46
CA GLY A 88 -6.42 -6.12 -8.44
C GLY A 88 -6.87 -4.79 -9.03
N ALA A 89 -7.29 -3.88 -8.15
CA ALA A 89 -7.77 -2.56 -8.53
C ALA A 89 -6.69 -1.69 -9.19
N GLU A 90 -5.40 -1.91 -8.89
CA GLU A 90 -4.28 -1.20 -9.52
C GLU A 90 -4.29 -1.37 -11.04
N ALA A 91 -4.48 -2.59 -11.55
CA ALA A 91 -4.47 -2.86 -12.98
C ALA A 91 -5.60 -2.13 -13.72
N VAL A 92 -6.76 -1.96 -13.07
CA VAL A 92 -7.88 -1.20 -13.62
C VAL A 92 -7.59 0.30 -13.61
N VAL A 93 -7.01 0.83 -12.53
CA VAL A 93 -6.57 2.23 -12.46
C VAL A 93 -5.51 2.52 -13.53
N SER A 94 -4.49 1.68 -13.66
CA SER A 94 -3.44 1.83 -14.69
C SER A 94 -4.04 1.83 -16.10
N ARG A 95 -4.97 0.92 -16.39
CA ARG A 95 -5.65 0.89 -17.69
C ARG A 95 -6.53 2.12 -17.95
N MET A 96 -7.20 2.64 -16.91
CA MET A 96 -7.97 3.88 -17.00
C MET A 96 -7.06 5.10 -17.24
N VAL A 97 -5.90 5.12 -16.58
CA VAL A 97 -4.86 6.13 -16.77
C VAL A 97 -4.33 6.06 -18.20
N ASP A 98 -3.95 4.87 -18.69
CA ASP A 98 -3.49 4.67 -20.07
C ASP A 98 -4.52 5.14 -21.10
N TYR A 99 -5.81 4.83 -20.89
CA TYR A 99 -6.89 5.29 -21.75
C TYR A 99 -7.05 6.80 -21.74
N ALA A 100 -6.96 7.42 -20.56
CA ALA A 100 -7.01 8.87 -20.41
C ALA A 100 -5.85 9.55 -21.14
N PHE A 101 -4.64 8.99 -21.04
CA PHE A 101 -3.45 9.51 -21.70
C PHE A 101 -3.43 9.26 -23.21
N ALA A 102 -4.00 8.17 -23.69
CA ALA A 102 -4.20 7.92 -25.12
C ALA A 102 -5.22 8.89 -25.76
N ASN A 103 -6.09 9.51 -24.95
CA ASN A 103 -7.07 10.50 -25.39
C ASN A 103 -6.68 11.91 -24.93
N ALA A 104 -6.02 12.68 -25.81
CA ALA A 104 -5.53 14.02 -25.51
C ALA A 104 -6.58 14.96 -24.86
N SER A 105 -7.86 14.87 -25.26
CA SER A 105 -8.96 15.65 -24.66
C SER A 105 -9.23 15.27 -23.20
N ILE A 106 -9.21 13.97 -22.87
CA ILE A 106 -9.41 13.46 -21.51
C ILE A 106 -8.20 13.80 -20.65
N ALA A 107 -6.98 13.55 -21.16
CA ALA A 107 -5.74 13.93 -20.48
C ALA A 107 -5.70 15.44 -20.13
N THR A 108 -6.06 16.31 -21.07
CA THR A 108 -6.08 17.76 -20.86
C THR A 108 -7.04 18.15 -19.74
N LYS A 109 -8.25 17.55 -19.70
CA LYS A 109 -9.20 17.77 -18.60
C LYS A 109 -8.69 17.27 -17.26
N LEU A 110 -8.04 16.11 -17.24
CA LEU A 110 -7.49 15.51 -16.02
C LEU A 110 -6.37 16.38 -15.43
N PHE A 111 -5.47 16.89 -16.29
CA PHE A 111 -4.44 17.85 -15.87
C PHE A 111 -5.02 19.18 -15.42
N LEU A 112 -6.03 19.70 -16.11
CA LEU A 112 -6.71 20.94 -15.72
C LEU A 112 -7.42 20.80 -14.36
N GLU A 113 -8.02 19.66 -14.08
CA GLU A 113 -8.65 19.41 -12.78
C GLU A 113 -7.58 19.27 -11.68
N ALA A 114 -6.50 18.54 -11.94
CA ALA A 114 -5.39 18.39 -11.01
C ALA A 114 -4.70 19.73 -10.69
N THR A 115 -4.63 20.67 -11.64
CA THR A 115 -4.09 22.01 -11.38
C THR A 115 -5.04 22.85 -10.53
N LYS A 116 -6.37 22.73 -10.70
CA LYS A 116 -7.34 23.38 -9.80
C LYS A 116 -7.21 22.89 -8.36
N THR A 117 -7.08 21.57 -8.16
CA THR A 117 -6.96 21.00 -6.81
C THR A 117 -5.67 21.41 -6.10
N LYS A 118 -4.60 21.68 -6.86
CA LYS A 118 -3.29 22.08 -6.33
C LYS A 118 -3.08 23.59 -6.23
N LEU A 119 -3.89 24.39 -6.94
CA LEU A 119 -3.81 25.86 -6.96
C LEU A 119 -4.97 26.56 -6.22
N GLY A 120 -5.95 25.82 -5.69
CA GLY A 120 -7.01 26.40 -4.85
C GLY A 120 -7.99 27.30 -5.60
N PHE A 121 -8.11 27.16 -6.93
CA PHE A 121 -9.17 27.85 -7.68
C PHE A 121 -10.48 27.09 -7.48
N HIS A 122 -11.26 27.51 -6.48
CA HIS A 122 -12.69 27.23 -6.41
C HIS A 122 -13.44 28.29 -7.22
N ASP A 123 -14.32 27.83 -8.11
CA ASP A 123 -15.39 28.65 -8.72
C ASP A 123 -16.35 29.16 -7.63
#